data_AF-A0AAW1U3T2-F1
#
_entry.id   AF-A0AAW1U3T2-F1
#
_cell.length_a   1.000
_cell.length_b   1.000
_cell.length_c   1.000
_cell.angle_alpha   90.00
_cell.angle_beta   90.00
_cell.angle_gamma   90.00
#
_symmetry.space_group_name_H-M   'P 1'
#
loop_
_entity.id
_entity.type
_entity.pdbx_description
1 polymer ?
#
loop_
_entity_poly.entity_id
_entity_poly.type
_entity_poly.pdbx_seq_one_letter_code
_entity_poly.pdbx_strand_id
1 'polypeptide(L)'
;MAGKILEIKDKVNASLHDTTKPWTKCFEEVEKKSGIDRLYIFVGLLGIVATWLVFGFAAELVCNFVGFIYPAYASMKALETKAKDDDTKWLTYWVVFACFSVVEFFSDIIVGWFPLYWLIKSLFLFWLMLPIENNGAIILYYNILQPHLFSKLP
;
A
#
# COMPACT_ATOMS: atom_id res chain seq x y z
N MET A 1 -22.47 -5.78 -6.06
CA MET A 1 -21.04 -6.20 -5.91
C MET A 1 -20.35 -6.35 -7.27
N ALA A 2 -20.95 -7.06 -8.24
CA ALA A 2 -20.40 -7.24 -9.59
C ALA A 2 -20.11 -5.92 -10.37
N GLY A 3 -20.98 -4.91 -10.28
CA GLY A 3 -20.77 -3.63 -10.97
C GLY A 3 -19.51 -2.87 -10.54
N LYS A 4 -19.18 -2.88 -9.24
CA LYS A 4 -17.94 -2.26 -8.73
C LYS A 4 -16.68 -3.01 -9.19
N ILE A 5 -16.76 -4.33 -9.32
CA ILE A 5 -15.64 -5.15 -9.79
C ILE A 5 -15.36 -4.85 -11.28
N LEU A 6 -16.40 -4.73 -12.09
CA LEU A 6 -16.27 -4.33 -13.50
C LEU A 6 -15.69 -2.92 -13.64
N GLU A 7 -16.19 -1.97 -12.86
CA GLU A 7 -15.67 -0.59 -12.86
C GLU A 7 -14.18 -0.53 -12.46
N ILE A 8 -13.75 -1.30 -11.46
CA ILE A 8 -12.35 -1.42 -11.07
C ILE A 8 -11.53 -2.05 -12.20
N LYS A 9 -12.04 -3.13 -12.81
CA LYS A 9 -11.37 -3.79 -13.94
C LYS A 9 -11.16 -2.81 -15.10
N ASP A 10 -12.17 -2.02 -15.43
CA ASP A 10 -12.12 -1.04 -16.51
C ASP A 10 -11.16 0.11 -16.20
N LYS A 11 -11.17 0.62 -14.95
CA LYS A 11 -10.23 1.65 -14.50
C LYS A 11 -8.78 1.17 -14.50
N VAL A 12 -8.53 -0.04 -14.00
CA VAL A 12 -7.20 -0.66 -14.00
C VAL A 12 -6.74 -0.86 -15.43
N ASN A 13 -7.60 -1.40 -16.29
CA ASN A 13 -7.28 -1.59 -17.70
C ASN A 13 -6.96 -0.25 -18.38
N ALA A 14 -7.80 0.77 -18.22
CA ALA A 14 -7.55 2.11 -18.74
C ALA A 14 -6.21 2.70 -18.25
N SER A 15 -5.87 2.50 -16.97
CA SER A 15 -4.60 2.97 -16.41
C SER A 15 -3.38 2.19 -16.91
N LEU A 16 -3.51 0.91 -17.27
CA LEU A 16 -2.43 0.10 -17.83
C LEU A 16 -2.10 0.47 -19.28
N HIS A 17 -3.06 1.09 -19.99
CA HIS A 17 -2.91 1.58 -21.35
C HIS A 17 -2.58 3.10 -21.42
N ASP A 18 -2.45 3.77 -20.27
CA ASP A 18 -2.11 5.20 -20.20
C ASP A 18 -0.62 5.45 -20.48
N THR A 19 -0.30 5.79 -21.73
CA THR A 19 1.08 6.02 -22.23
C THR A 19 1.82 7.16 -21.54
N THR A 20 1.15 7.97 -20.72
CA THR A 20 1.81 9.01 -19.91
C THR A 20 2.63 8.44 -18.76
N LYS A 21 2.34 7.20 -18.34
CA LYS A 21 3.01 6.58 -17.19
C LYS A 21 4.28 5.82 -17.61
N PRO A 22 5.37 5.91 -16.82
CA PRO A 22 6.66 5.32 -17.19
C PRO A 22 6.65 3.79 -17.28
N TRP A 23 5.77 3.11 -16.54
CA TRP A 23 5.66 1.65 -16.55
C TRP A 23 4.97 1.08 -17.81
N THR A 24 4.23 1.89 -18.58
CA THR A 24 3.48 1.38 -19.75
C THR A 24 4.37 0.87 -20.86
N LYS A 25 5.55 1.45 -21.06
CA LYS A 25 6.54 0.95 -22.03
C LYS A 25 6.98 -0.49 -21.73
N CYS A 26 7.14 -0.82 -20.45
CA CYS A 26 7.50 -2.16 -20.01
C CYS A 26 6.36 -3.14 -20.30
N PHE A 27 5.12 -2.79 -19.92
CA PHE A 27 3.95 -3.62 -20.21
C PHE A 27 3.69 -3.80 -21.71
N GLU A 28 3.90 -2.76 -22.52
CA GLU A 28 3.77 -2.82 -23.97
C GLU A 28 4.80 -3.76 -24.61
N GLU A 29 6.06 -3.70 -24.18
CA GLU A 29 7.12 -4.58 -24.69
C GLU A 29 6.84 -6.05 -24.33
N VAL A 30 6.34 -6.30 -23.13
CA VAL A 30 5.99 -7.66 -22.66
C VAL A 30 4.73 -8.16 -23.38
N GLU A 31 3.71 -7.32 -23.58
CA GLU A 31 2.51 -7.65 -24.35
C GLU A 31 2.86 -8.00 -25.80
N LYS A 32 3.72 -7.20 -26.47
CA LYS A 32 4.16 -7.47 -27.84
C LYS A 32 4.91 -8.79 -27.99
N LYS A 33 5.69 -9.19 -26.98
CA LYS A 33 6.45 -10.46 -26.99
C LYS A 33 5.62 -11.67 -26.61
N SER A 34 4.69 -11.52 -25.67
CA SER A 34 3.91 -12.63 -25.12
C SER A 34 2.57 -12.83 -25.82
N GLY A 35 2.02 -11.79 -26.45
CA GLY A 35 0.66 -11.77 -27.00
C GLY A 35 -0.43 -11.78 -25.93
N ILE A 36 -0.07 -11.61 -24.65
CA ILE A 36 -1.00 -11.63 -23.52
C ILE A 36 -1.36 -10.19 -23.14
N ASP A 37 -2.66 -9.96 -22.91
CA ASP A 37 -3.18 -8.66 -22.48
C ASP A 37 -2.58 -8.21 -21.13
N ARG A 38 -2.27 -6.91 -21.04
CA ARG A 38 -1.58 -6.27 -19.91
C ARG A 38 -2.29 -6.49 -18.58
N LEU A 39 -3.61 -6.60 -18.58
CA LEU A 39 -4.39 -6.85 -17.37
C LEU A 39 -4.04 -8.22 -16.76
N TYR A 40 -3.93 -9.27 -17.58
CA TYR A 40 -3.56 -10.60 -17.08
C TYR A 40 -2.10 -10.65 -16.63
N ILE A 41 -1.20 -9.95 -17.33
CA ILE A 41 0.20 -9.80 -16.91
C ILE A 41 0.25 -9.12 -15.53
N PHE A 42 -0.50 -8.03 -15.34
CA PHE A 42 -0.56 -7.31 -14.07
C PHE A 42 -1.12 -8.19 -12.94
N VAL A 43 -2.25 -8.87 -13.16
CA VAL A 43 -2.85 -9.78 -12.17
C VAL A 43 -1.92 -10.97 -11.86
N GLY A 44 -1.25 -11.51 -12.88
CA GLY A 44 -0.25 -12.57 -12.71
C GLY A 44 0.94 -12.12 -11.86
N LEU A 45 1.47 -10.92 -12.12
CA LEU A 45 2.54 -10.32 -11.30
C LEU A 45 2.08 -10.11 -9.86
N LEU A 46 0.87 -9.62 -9.63
CA LEU A 46 0.32 -9.49 -8.28
C LEU A 46 0.23 -10.84 -7.56
N GLY A 47 -0.20 -11.90 -8.26
CA GLY A 47 -0.24 -13.26 -7.71
C GLY A 47 1.14 -13.82 -7.38
N ILE A 48 2.13 -13.56 -8.24
CA ILE A 48 3.54 -13.94 -8.00
C ILE A 48 4.07 -13.20 -6.78
N VAL A 49 3.86 -11.89 -6.68
CA VAL A 49 4.27 -11.09 -5.51
C VAL A 49 3.59 -11.59 -4.24
N ALA A 50 2.28 -11.86 -4.28
CA ALA A 50 1.57 -12.41 -3.12
C ALA A 50 2.14 -13.76 -2.69
N THR A 51 2.46 -14.64 -3.64
CA THR A 51 3.07 -15.95 -3.37
C THR A 51 4.49 -15.79 -2.82
N TRP A 52 5.27 -14.85 -3.37
CA TRP A 52 6.60 -14.51 -2.88
C TRP A 52 6.57 -13.95 -1.45
N LEU A 53 5.57 -13.15 -1.12
CA LEU A 53 5.39 -12.63 0.25
C LEU A 53 5.04 -13.72 1.26
N VAL A 54 4.51 -14.88 0.83
CA VAL A 54 4.18 -16.01 1.71
C VAL A 54 5.37 -16.95 1.93
N PHE A 55 6.18 -17.19 0.89
CA PHE A 55 7.22 -18.23 0.91
C PHE A 55 8.65 -17.73 0.68
N GLY A 56 8.82 -16.47 0.28
CA GLY A 56 10.10 -15.91 -0.16
C GLY A 56 10.94 -15.33 0.97
N PHE A 57 12.25 -15.52 0.87
CA PHE A 57 13.24 -14.81 1.67
C PHE A 57 13.23 -13.31 1.31
N ALA A 58 13.43 -12.42 2.30
CA ALA A 58 13.41 -10.96 2.16
C ALA A 58 12.05 -10.29 1.86
N ALA A 59 10.92 -10.99 2.03
CA ALA A 59 9.58 -10.40 1.96
C ALA A 59 9.40 -9.21 2.92
N GLU A 60 9.96 -9.32 4.14
CA GLU A 60 10.02 -8.26 5.15
C GLU A 60 10.65 -6.97 4.61
N LEU A 61 11.82 -7.11 3.96
CA LEU A 61 12.58 -5.98 3.46
C LEU A 61 11.80 -5.22 2.40
N VAL A 62 11.17 -5.95 1.47
CA VAL A 62 10.33 -5.37 0.41
C VAL A 62 9.11 -4.67 1.00
N CYS A 63 8.43 -5.31 1.95
CA CYS A 63 7.25 -4.77 2.63
C CYS A 63 7.58 -3.45 3.35
N ASN A 64 8.68 -3.45 4.11
CA ASN A 64 9.16 -2.26 4.81
C ASN A 64 9.56 -1.17 3.82
N PHE A 65 10.32 -1.50 2.77
CA PHE A 65 10.69 -0.51 1.75
C PHE A 65 9.48 0.16 1.10
N VAL A 66 8.43 -0.60 0.77
CA VAL A 66 7.19 -0.03 0.22
C VAL A 66 6.49 0.84 1.26
N GLY A 67 6.42 0.37 2.52
CA GLY A 67 5.88 1.13 3.66
C GLY A 67 6.61 2.43 3.96
N PHE A 68 7.90 2.55 3.63
CA PHE A 68 8.67 3.76 3.85
C PHE A 68 8.79 4.65 2.61
N ILE A 69 9.22 4.10 1.48
CA ILE A 69 9.62 4.88 0.28
C ILE A 69 8.41 5.56 -0.36
N TYR A 70 7.30 4.85 -0.54
CA TYR A 70 6.13 5.43 -1.22
C TYR A 70 5.51 6.57 -0.40
N PRO A 71 5.20 6.38 0.90
CA PRO A 71 4.72 7.47 1.74
C PRO A 71 5.72 8.61 1.90
N ALA A 72 7.03 8.33 1.95
CA ALA A 72 8.06 9.37 2.01
C ALA A 72 8.06 10.23 0.75
N TYR A 73 8.05 9.63 -0.45
CA TYR A 73 7.96 10.36 -1.71
C TYR A 73 6.67 11.18 -1.78
N ALA A 74 5.54 10.59 -1.40
CA ALA A 74 4.26 11.28 -1.43
C ALA A 74 4.17 12.42 -0.40
N SER A 75 4.80 12.25 0.77
CA SER A 75 4.96 13.31 1.78
C SER A 75 5.82 14.45 1.25
N MET A 76 6.95 14.16 0.59
CA MET A 76 7.78 15.19 -0.04
C MET A 76 7.02 15.98 -1.09
N LYS A 77 6.22 15.29 -1.91
CA LYS A 77 5.36 15.93 -2.90
C LYS A 77 4.27 16.79 -2.24
N ALA A 78 3.68 16.33 -1.14
CA ALA A 78 2.69 17.09 -0.38
C ALA A 78 3.31 18.39 0.18
N LEU A 79 4.54 18.33 0.71
CA LEU A 79 5.27 19.50 1.23
C LEU A 79 5.51 20.60 0.18
N GLU A 80 5.62 20.24 -1.09
CA GLU A 80 5.77 21.19 -2.19
C GLU A 80 4.43 21.82 -2.62
N THR A 81 3.30 21.25 -2.20
CA THR A 81 1.96 21.78 -2.50
C THR A 81 1.46 22.68 -1.39
N LYS A 82 0.64 23.69 -1.73
CA LYS A 82 0.07 24.63 -0.74
C LYS A 82 -1.13 24.05 0.05
N ALA A 83 -1.53 22.81 -0.24
CA ALA A 83 -2.75 22.19 0.30
C ALA A 83 -2.46 21.50 1.65
N LYS A 84 -2.93 22.11 2.75
CA LYS A 84 -2.70 21.62 4.12
C LYS A 84 -3.37 20.27 4.45
N ASP A 85 -4.37 19.87 3.66
CA ASP A 85 -5.13 18.63 3.91
C ASP A 85 -4.29 17.39 3.60
N ASP A 86 -3.33 17.50 2.68
CA ASP A 86 -2.44 16.38 2.34
C ASP A 86 -1.37 16.16 3.43
N ASP A 87 -0.86 17.25 4.02
CA ASP A 87 0.10 17.18 5.13
C ASP A 87 -0.46 16.43 6.34
N THR A 88 -1.73 16.73 6.70
CA THR A 88 -2.40 16.11 7.86
C THR A 88 -2.59 14.61 7.66
N LYS A 89 -2.90 14.18 6.43
CA LYS A 89 -3.07 12.75 6.09
C LYS A 89 -1.77 11.99 6.20
N TRP A 90 -0.67 12.53 5.66
CA TRP A 90 0.63 11.89 5.74
C TRP A 90 1.16 11.87 7.18
N LEU A 91 0.95 12.94 7.95
CA LEU A 91 1.32 12.95 9.37
C LEU A 91 0.53 11.88 10.16
N THR A 92 -0.77 11.76 9.89
CA THR A 92 -1.61 10.72 10.50
C THR A 92 -1.11 9.31 10.15
N TYR A 93 -0.73 9.09 8.88
CA TYR A 93 -0.07 7.86 8.44
C TYR A 93 1.19 7.56 9.26
N TRP A 94 2.11 8.53 9.38
CA TRP A 94 3.36 8.34 10.10
C TRP A 94 3.14 8.06 11.59
N VAL A 95 2.16 8.70 12.23
CA VAL A 95 1.82 8.43 13.65
C VAL A 95 1.30 7.00 13.82
N VAL A 96 0.35 6.57 13.00
CA VAL A 96 -0.20 5.20 13.05
C VAL A 96 0.88 4.16 12.72
N PHE A 97 1.69 4.44 11.69
CA PHE A 97 2.78 3.58 11.27
C PHE A 97 3.84 3.42 12.38
N ALA A 98 4.19 4.50 13.08
CA ALA A 98 5.13 4.44 14.21
C ALA A 98 4.56 3.61 15.38
N CYS A 99 3.30 3.80 15.75
CA CYS A 99 2.64 2.97 16.78
C CYS A 99 2.62 1.49 16.38
N PHE A 100 2.30 1.21 15.12
CA PHE A 100 2.29 -0.15 14.60
C PHE A 100 3.69 -0.77 14.60
N SER A 101 4.72 -0.03 14.17
CA SER A 101 6.12 -0.50 14.15
C SER A 101 6.62 -0.93 15.53
N VAL A 102 6.21 -0.24 16.60
CA VAL A 102 6.56 -0.61 17.98
C VAL A 102 5.89 -1.91 18.39
N VAL A 103 4.60 -2.10 18.11
CA VAL A 103 3.87 -3.35 18.41
C VAL A 103 4.42 -4.52 17.59
N GLU A 104 4.79 -4.22 16.35
CA GLU A 104 5.30 -5.17 15.38
C GLU A 104 6.64 -5.76 15.81
N PHE A 105 7.55 -4.96 16.36
CA PHE A 105 8.82 -5.46 16.88
C PHE A 105 8.65 -6.65 17.85
N PHE A 106 7.60 -6.64 18.66
CA PHE A 106 7.27 -7.77 19.55
C PHE A 106 6.55 -8.91 18.82
N SER A 107 5.76 -8.58 17.81
CA SER A 107 4.99 -9.57 17.03
C SER A 107 5.86 -10.37 16.08
N ASP A 108 6.93 -9.80 15.53
CA ASP A 108 7.90 -10.52 14.68
C ASP A 108 8.59 -11.65 15.45
N ILE A 109 8.90 -11.44 16.73
CA ILE A 109 9.53 -12.44 17.61
C ILE A 109 8.60 -13.65 17.86
N ILE A 110 7.28 -13.43 17.90
CA ILE A 110 6.28 -14.44 18.30
C ILE A 110 5.61 -15.10 17.07
N VAL A 111 5.36 -14.32 16.02
CA VAL A 111 4.49 -14.67 14.87
C VAL A 111 5.29 -14.75 13.55
N GLY A 112 6.56 -14.33 13.52
CA GLY A 112 7.37 -14.30 12.30
C GLY A 112 7.62 -15.67 11.62
N TRP A 113 7.37 -16.78 12.33
CA TRP A 113 7.43 -18.13 11.77
C TRP A 113 6.17 -18.53 10.98
N PHE A 114 5.09 -17.74 11.05
CA PHE A 114 3.83 -18.02 10.36
C PHE A 114 3.86 -17.49 8.90
N PRO A 115 3.72 -18.36 7.88
CA PRO A 115 3.96 -17.99 6.48
C PRO A 115 2.97 -16.95 5.91
N LEU A 116 1.77 -16.78 6.48
CA LEU A 116 0.83 -15.74 6.04
C LEU A 116 1.02 -14.39 6.74
N TYR A 117 1.89 -14.31 7.75
CA TYR A 117 2.10 -13.09 8.52
C TYR A 117 2.55 -11.91 7.65
N TRP A 118 3.56 -12.13 6.80
CA TRP A 118 4.11 -11.12 5.89
C TRP A 118 3.09 -10.61 4.88
N LEU A 119 2.26 -11.51 4.34
CA LEU A 119 1.18 -11.13 3.42
C LEU A 119 0.16 -10.22 4.12
N ILE A 120 -0.29 -10.60 5.33
CA ILE A 120 -1.25 -9.81 6.10
C ILE A 120 -0.65 -8.44 6.46
N LYS A 121 0.61 -8.41 6.90
CA LYS A 121 1.35 -7.17 7.18
C LYS A 121 1.42 -6.26 5.96
N SER A 122 1.81 -6.79 4.80
CA SER A 122 1.84 -6.01 3.55
C SER A 122 0.46 -5.44 3.20
N LEU A 123 -0.61 -6.26 3.26
CA LEU A 123 -1.96 -5.80 2.99
C LEU A 123 -2.41 -4.70 3.97
N PHE A 124 -2.05 -4.83 5.24
CA PHE A 124 -2.31 -3.81 6.25
C PHE A 124 -1.59 -2.50 5.94
N LEU A 125 -0.29 -2.53 5.64
CA LEU A 125 0.46 -1.33 5.26
C LEU A 125 -0.07 -0.69 3.98
N PHE A 126 -0.45 -1.50 2.98
CA PHE A 126 -1.10 -1.01 1.78
C PHE A 126 -2.41 -0.28 2.11
N TRP A 127 -3.24 -0.85 2.99
CA TRP A 127 -4.49 -0.22 3.43
C TRP A 127 -4.28 1.10 4.17
N LEU A 128 -3.20 1.24 4.94
CA LEU A 128 -2.83 2.49 5.60
C LEU A 128 -2.47 3.60 4.58
N MET A 129 -1.74 3.26 3.52
CA MET A 129 -1.22 4.23 2.54
C MET A 129 -2.16 4.49 1.35
N LEU A 130 -3.30 3.81 1.27
CA LEU A 130 -4.23 3.98 0.15
C LEU A 130 -4.60 5.46 -0.03
N PRO A 131 -4.56 5.99 -1.27
CA PRO A 131 -4.90 7.38 -1.56
C PRO A 131 -6.43 7.56 -1.62
N ILE A 132 -7.12 7.20 -0.54
CA ILE A 132 -8.57 7.33 -0.37
C ILE A 132 -8.87 8.25 0.82
N GLU A 133 -10.02 8.92 0.81
CA GLU A 133 -10.40 9.89 1.86
C GLU A 133 -10.47 9.26 3.27
N ASN A 134 -10.91 8.01 3.38
CA ASN A 134 -10.92 7.23 4.61
C ASN A 134 -9.94 6.05 4.52
N ASN A 135 -8.65 6.36 4.44
CA ASN A 135 -7.60 5.33 4.46
C ASN A 135 -7.46 4.71 5.86
N GLY A 136 -6.76 3.58 5.94
CA GLY A 136 -6.63 2.85 7.21
C GLY A 136 -5.98 3.68 8.32
N ALA A 137 -5.07 4.59 7.96
CA ALA A 137 -4.42 5.47 8.93
C ALA A 137 -5.43 6.43 9.59
N ILE A 138 -6.28 7.08 8.81
CA ILE A 138 -7.33 7.98 9.32
C ILE A 138 -8.29 7.20 10.23
N ILE A 139 -8.73 6.03 9.80
CA ILE A 139 -9.66 5.18 10.57
C ILE A 139 -9.05 4.80 11.92
N LEU A 140 -7.79 4.35 11.94
CA LEU A 140 -7.11 3.95 13.18
C LEU A 140 -6.80 5.14 14.08
N TYR A 141 -6.47 6.29 13.50
CA TYR A 141 -6.20 7.50 14.25
C TYR A 141 -7.44 7.98 15.00
N TYR A 142 -8.56 8.17 14.31
CA TYR A 142 -9.78 8.71 14.93
C TYR A 142 -10.50 7.69 15.83
N ASN A 143 -10.43 6.38 15.54
CA ASN A 143 -11.15 5.37 16.34
C ASN A 143 -10.33 4.74 17.46
N ILE A 144 -8.99 4.67 17.32
CA ILE A 144 -8.13 4.00 18.30
C ILE A 144 -7.23 5.02 19.00
N LEU A 145 -6.38 5.72 18.25
CA LEU A 145 -5.34 6.56 18.87
C LEU A 145 -5.90 7.80 19.54
N GLN A 146 -6.82 8.54 18.91
CA GLN A 146 -7.41 9.74 19.48
C GLN A 146 -8.16 9.46 20.79
N PRO A 147 -9.08 8.48 20.88
CA PRO A 147 -9.82 8.24 22.12
C PRO A 147 -8.98 7.55 23.22
N HIS A 148 -8.05 6.66 22.88
CA HIS A 148 -7.33 5.87 23.89
C HIS A 148 -5.99 6.49 24.30
N LEU A 149 -5.28 7.15 23.39
CA LEU A 149 -3.96 7.71 23.63
C LEU A 149 -4.00 9.23 23.88
N PHE A 150 -4.88 9.96 23.18
CA PHE A 150 -4.88 11.42 23.15
C PHE A 150 -6.14 12.08 23.74
N SER A 151 -7.05 11.32 24.38
CA SER A 151 -8.23 11.89 25.05
C SER A 151 -7.91 12.81 26.23
N LYS A 152 -6.62 12.97 26.58
CA LYS A 152 -6.11 13.85 27.63
C LYS A 152 -5.24 15.01 27.12
N LEU A 153 -5.13 15.23 25.81
CA LEU A 153 -4.49 16.45 25.33
C LEU A 153 -5.47 17.63 25.42
N PRO A 154 -5.04 18.78 25.97
CA PRO A 154 -5.89 19.95 26.22
C PRO A 154 -6.42 20.61 24.94
#